data_AF-A0A8S3XM44-F1
#
_entry.id   AF-A0A8S3XM44-F1
#
_cell.length_a   1.000
_cell.length_b   1.000
_cell.length_c   1.000
_cell.angle_alpha   90.00
_cell.angle_beta   90.00
_cell.angle_gamma   90.00
#
_symmetry.space_group_name_H-M   'P 1'
#
loop_
_entity.id
_entity.type
_entity.pdbx_description
1 polymer ?
#
loop_
_entity_poly.entity_id
_entity_poly.type
_entity_poly.pdbx_seq_one_letter_code
_entity_poly.pdbx_strand_id
1 'polypeptide(L)'
;MEPQIIKSKPLSKDESKALLELIEMSKIIISKATNASSNKMKDKEWVRIAEQFNATATSCRRTPQQLRLKWENLKKNARKRCTKIRMNSINTGGGFGKRKLQGDGSKSARDSAIAEYYTFKKLCLESKLENIKLENKKLKLENEKLLLEIENFKK
;
A
#
# COMPACT_ATOMS: atom_id res chain seq x y z
N MET A 1 21.30 26.47 13.67
CA MET A 1 21.13 25.11 14.20
C MET A 1 20.95 24.19 13.00
N GLU A 2 22.00 23.47 12.59
CA GLU A 2 21.89 22.56 11.44
C GLU A 2 20.95 21.39 11.78
N PRO A 3 19.96 21.07 10.92
CA PRO A 3 19.07 19.95 11.17
C PRO A 3 19.84 18.64 11.04
N GLN A 4 20.01 17.97 12.18
CA GLN A 4 20.74 16.70 12.32
C GLN A 4 20.13 15.60 11.44
N ILE A 5 20.93 15.01 10.54
CA ILE A 5 20.54 13.83 9.77
C ILE A 5 20.64 12.60 10.69
N ILE A 6 19.50 12.15 11.22
CA ILE A 6 19.49 11.00 12.13
C ILE A 6 19.65 9.69 11.34
N LYS A 7 20.71 8.94 11.65
CA LYS A 7 21.08 7.71 10.94
C LYS A 7 20.18 6.50 11.26
N SER A 8 19.45 6.46 12.39
CA SER A 8 18.75 5.22 12.82
C SER A 8 17.29 5.33 13.28
N LYS A 9 16.67 6.51 13.36
CA LYS A 9 15.28 6.61 13.86
C LYS A 9 14.31 5.97 12.86
N PRO A 10 13.47 4.99 13.22
CA PRO A 10 12.45 4.45 12.31
C PRO A 10 11.48 5.55 11.86
N LEU A 11 10.93 5.44 10.64
CA LEU A 11 9.84 6.33 10.22
C LEU A 11 8.57 5.96 10.99
N SER A 12 7.91 6.96 11.55
CA SER A 12 6.60 6.80 12.20
C SER A 12 5.53 6.34 11.21
N LYS A 13 4.32 6.02 11.70
CA LYS A 13 3.20 5.65 10.82
C LYS A 13 2.81 6.83 9.93
N ASP A 14 2.73 8.04 10.48
CA ASP A 14 2.36 9.25 9.74
C ASP A 14 3.44 9.64 8.73
N GLU A 15 4.71 9.56 9.13
CA GLU A 15 5.84 9.75 8.21
C GLU A 15 5.82 8.70 7.07
N SER A 16 5.44 7.45 7.39
CA SER A 16 5.29 6.41 6.37
C SER A 16 4.12 6.70 5.42
N LYS A 17 3.03 7.30 5.90
CA LYS A 17 1.88 7.70 5.09
C LYS A 17 2.23 8.87 4.16
N ALA A 18 2.87 9.92 4.70
CA ALA A 18 3.34 11.06 3.90
C ALA A 18 4.31 10.62 2.79
N LEU A 19 5.23 9.69 3.10
CA LEU A 19 6.12 9.13 2.09
C LEU A 19 5.35 8.40 0.97
N LEU A 20 4.31 7.64 1.31
CA LEU A 20 3.51 6.92 0.32
C LEU A 20 2.75 7.86 -0.61
N GLU A 21 2.19 8.94 -0.08
CA GLU A 21 1.48 9.97 -0.87
C GLU A 21 2.43 10.60 -1.90
N LEU A 22 3.64 10.99 -1.48
CA LEU A 22 4.66 11.56 -2.38
C LEU A 22 5.10 10.57 -3.49
N ILE A 23 5.22 9.29 -3.16
CA ILE A 23 5.57 8.25 -4.13
C ILE A 23 4.42 8.02 -5.12
N GLU A 24 3.17 8.03 -4.66
CA GLU A 24 1.98 7.82 -5.51
C GLU A 24 1.81 8.95 -6.54
N MET A 25 2.23 10.17 -6.18
CA MET A 25 2.28 11.31 -7.11
C MET A 25 3.39 11.17 -8.18
N SER A 26 4.39 10.31 -7.95
CA SER A 26 5.54 10.16 -8.83
C SER A 26 5.41 8.99 -9.80
N LYS A 27 5.06 9.29 -11.05
CA LYS A 27 5.03 8.30 -12.15
C LYS A 27 6.41 7.65 -12.41
N ILE A 28 7.49 8.36 -12.09
CA ILE A 28 8.87 7.91 -12.32
C ILE A 28 9.24 6.79 -11.34
N ILE A 29 8.89 6.92 -10.05
CA ILE A 29 9.20 5.90 -9.03
C ILE A 29 8.36 4.64 -9.24
N ILE A 30 7.08 4.78 -9.60
CA ILE A 30 6.19 3.63 -9.84
C ILE A 30 6.44 2.92 -11.17
N SER A 31 7.16 3.56 -12.09
CA SER A 31 7.48 2.99 -13.40
C SER A 31 8.32 1.70 -13.29
N LYS A 32 8.00 0.71 -14.14
CA LYS A 32 8.72 -0.56 -14.24
C LYS A 32 10.05 -0.45 -15.01
N ALA A 33 10.31 0.65 -15.70
CA ALA A 33 11.52 0.83 -16.50
C ALA A 33 12.80 0.65 -15.65
N THR A 34 13.76 -0.12 -16.18
CA THR A 34 15.01 -0.49 -15.49
C THR A 34 16.27 -0.25 -16.34
N ASN A 35 16.18 0.58 -17.37
CA ASN A 35 17.33 1.02 -18.16
C ASN A 35 18.13 2.13 -17.44
N ALA A 36 19.38 2.37 -17.87
CA ALA A 36 20.28 3.35 -17.24
C ALA A 36 19.64 4.75 -17.12
N SER A 37 18.98 5.21 -18.18
CA SER A 37 18.28 6.51 -18.19
C SER A 37 17.16 6.57 -17.16
N SER A 38 16.33 5.52 -17.07
CA SER A 38 15.24 5.44 -16.10
C SER A 38 15.73 5.33 -14.66
N ASN A 39 16.87 4.66 -14.42
CA ASN A 39 17.49 4.61 -13.10
C ASN A 39 17.99 6.00 -12.68
N LYS A 40 18.64 6.73 -13.59
CA LYS A 40 19.08 8.11 -13.33
C LYS A 40 17.90 9.06 -13.06
N MET A 41 16.78 8.89 -13.77
CA MET A 41 15.56 9.65 -13.48
C MET A 41 14.99 9.30 -12.10
N LYS A 42 14.95 8.02 -11.73
CA LYS A 42 14.51 7.57 -10.41
C LYS A 42 15.39 8.11 -9.29
N ASP A 43 16.71 8.15 -9.48
CA ASP A 43 17.63 8.69 -8.48
C ASP A 43 17.38 10.19 -8.27
N LYS A 44 17.21 10.97 -9.35
CA LYS A 44 16.80 12.39 -9.26
C LYS A 44 15.44 12.56 -8.57
N GLU A 45 14.50 11.69 -8.88
CA GLU A 45 13.16 11.76 -8.30
C GLU A 45 13.17 11.41 -6.80
N TRP A 46 14.03 10.49 -6.35
CA TRP A 46 14.23 10.24 -4.93
C TRP A 46 14.82 11.44 -4.19
N VAL A 47 15.69 12.22 -4.85
CA VAL A 47 16.18 13.50 -4.30
C VAL A 47 15.01 14.48 -4.13
N ARG A 48 14.21 14.68 -5.18
CA ARG A 48 13.03 15.55 -5.14
C ARG A 48 12.03 15.15 -4.06
N ILE A 49 11.74 13.85 -3.93
CA ILE A 49 10.86 13.32 -2.87
C ILE A 49 11.44 13.58 -1.49
N ALA A 50 12.75 13.41 -1.30
CA ALA A 50 13.39 13.68 -0.01
C ALA A 50 13.32 15.16 0.38
N GLU A 51 13.52 16.07 -0.57
CA GLU A 51 13.36 17.50 -0.35
C GLU A 51 11.92 17.83 0.08
N GLN A 52 10.93 17.35 -0.67
CA GLN A 52 9.51 17.59 -0.38
C GLN A 52 9.10 16.97 0.97
N PHE A 53 9.54 15.75 1.24
CA PHE A 53 9.31 15.07 2.51
C PHE A 53 9.89 15.88 3.68
N ASN A 54 11.15 16.31 3.55
CA ASN A 54 11.85 17.06 4.59
C ASN A 54 11.31 18.47 4.79
N ALA A 55 10.69 19.07 3.78
CA ALA A 55 10.00 20.36 3.90
C ALA A 55 8.73 20.24 4.75
N THR A 56 8.05 19.09 4.70
CA THR A 56 6.85 18.81 5.49
C THR A 56 7.13 18.15 6.84
N ALA A 57 8.31 17.55 7.02
CA ALA A 57 8.63 16.76 8.20
C ALA A 57 9.05 17.67 9.38
N THR A 58 8.25 17.65 10.45
CA THR A 58 8.51 18.41 11.68
C THR A 58 9.59 17.78 12.56
N SER A 59 9.79 16.46 12.45
CA SER A 59 10.61 15.69 13.39
C SER A 59 12.08 15.58 12.97
N CYS A 60 12.35 15.02 11.77
CA CYS A 60 13.71 14.64 11.36
C CYS A 60 13.86 14.65 9.84
N ARG A 61 14.99 15.19 9.36
CA ARG A 61 15.34 15.08 7.93
C ARG A 61 15.81 13.69 7.57
N ARG A 62 15.43 13.24 6.38
CA ARG A 62 15.72 11.93 5.79
C ARG A 62 16.49 12.09 4.49
N THR A 63 17.42 11.19 4.27
CA THR A 63 18.13 11.08 2.99
C THR A 63 17.28 10.34 1.96
N PRO A 64 17.50 10.59 0.66
CA PRO A 64 16.88 9.81 -0.42
C PRO A 64 17.03 8.29 -0.24
N GLN A 65 18.20 7.86 0.22
CA GLN A 65 18.54 6.45 0.46
C GLN A 65 17.70 5.85 1.59
N GLN A 66 17.47 6.58 2.68
CA GLN A 66 16.61 6.13 3.78
C GLN A 66 15.16 5.96 3.34
N LEU A 67 14.63 6.93 2.58
CA LEU A 67 13.25 6.86 2.07
C LEU A 67 13.08 5.72 1.07
N ARG A 68 14.05 5.56 0.15
CA ARG A 68 14.09 4.43 -0.79
C ARG A 68 14.15 3.09 -0.06
N LEU A 69 15.01 2.96 0.96
CA LEU A 69 15.09 1.73 1.76
C LEU A 69 13.77 1.41 2.47
N LYS A 70 13.13 2.42 3.06
CA LYS A 70 11.80 2.26 3.69
C LYS A 70 10.79 1.76 2.67
N TRP A 71 10.74 2.35 1.48
CA TRP A 71 9.85 1.92 0.40
C TRP A 71 10.09 0.46 -0.02
N GLU A 72 11.34 0.06 -0.23
CA GLU A 72 11.69 -1.33 -0.56
C GLU A 72 11.26 -2.31 0.54
N ASN A 73 11.45 -1.92 1.81
CA ASN A 73 10.99 -2.70 2.96
C ASN A 73 9.47 -2.81 3.05
N LEU A 74 8.74 -1.72 2.76
CA LEU A 74 7.27 -1.75 2.70
C LEU A 74 6.78 -2.72 1.63
N LYS A 75 7.35 -2.65 0.42
CA LYS A 75 7.06 -3.63 -0.64
C LYS A 75 7.37 -5.06 -0.20
N LYS A 76 8.55 -5.30 0.41
CA LYS A 76 8.94 -6.62 0.91
C LYS A 76 7.97 -7.17 1.96
N ASN A 77 7.55 -6.33 2.89
CA ASN A 77 6.61 -6.73 3.95
C ASN A 77 5.21 -7.01 3.40
N ALA A 78 4.75 -6.23 2.43
CA ALA A 78 3.49 -6.49 1.73
C ALA A 78 3.51 -7.88 1.07
N ARG A 79 4.57 -8.21 0.33
CA ARG A 79 4.75 -9.54 -0.29
C ARG A 79 4.71 -10.69 0.71
N LYS A 80 5.42 -10.55 1.84
CA LYS A 80 5.42 -11.54 2.92
C LYS A 80 4.02 -11.76 3.48
N ARG A 81 3.28 -10.68 3.72
CA ARG A 81 1.89 -10.74 4.21
C ARG A 81 0.97 -11.44 3.21
N CYS A 82 1.07 -11.12 1.92
CA CYS A 82 0.30 -11.77 0.86
C CYS A 82 0.60 -13.28 0.78
N THR A 83 1.88 -13.66 0.84
CA THR A 83 2.27 -15.08 0.84
C THR A 83 1.69 -15.82 2.04
N LYS A 84 1.72 -15.22 3.24
CA LYS A 84 1.13 -15.80 4.45
C LYS A 84 -0.40 -15.94 4.34
N ILE A 85 -1.09 -14.94 3.82
CA ILE A 85 -2.54 -15.00 3.58
C ILE A 85 -2.87 -16.15 2.61
N ARG A 86 -2.16 -16.24 1.49
CA ARG A 86 -2.33 -17.31 0.50
C ARG A 86 -2.08 -18.70 1.10
N MET A 87 -1.02 -18.85 1.89
CA MET A 87 -0.73 -20.13 2.56
C MET A 87 -1.83 -20.50 3.56
N ASN A 88 -2.32 -19.53 4.32
CA ASN A 88 -3.40 -19.74 5.28
C ASN A 88 -4.73 -20.10 4.58
N SER A 89 -5.04 -19.48 3.43
CA SER A 89 -6.25 -19.79 2.65
C SER A 89 -6.17 -21.15 1.96
N ILE A 90 -4.97 -21.60 1.54
CA ILE A 90 -4.77 -22.95 0.98
C ILE A 90 -4.98 -24.03 2.05
N ASN A 91 -4.67 -23.73 3.31
CA ASN A 91 -4.83 -24.67 4.41
C ASN A 91 -6.27 -24.79 4.94
N THR A 92 -7.23 -23.98 4.44
CA THR A 92 -8.62 -23.98 4.94
C THR A 92 -9.65 -24.70 4.07
N GLY A 93 -9.24 -25.50 3.08
CA GLY A 93 -10.14 -26.48 2.45
C GLY A 93 -9.83 -26.78 0.98
N GLY A 94 -9.61 -28.06 0.68
CA GLY A 94 -9.54 -28.61 -0.67
C GLY A 94 -8.14 -28.56 -1.30
N GLY A 95 -7.43 -29.70 -1.28
CA GLY A 95 -6.07 -29.82 -1.83
C GLY A 95 -5.97 -29.61 -3.33
N PHE A 96 -4.76 -29.32 -3.83
CA PHE A 96 -4.08 -29.96 -4.98
C PHE A 96 -2.78 -29.20 -5.32
N GLY A 97 -1.72 -29.97 -5.58
CA GLY A 97 -0.76 -29.64 -6.65
C GLY A 97 0.58 -29.00 -6.27
N LYS A 98 1.59 -29.84 -6.00
CA LYS A 98 3.00 -29.46 -6.15
C LYS A 98 3.27 -28.94 -7.56
N ARG A 99 3.97 -27.81 -7.71
CA ARG A 99 4.94 -27.62 -8.81
C ARG A 99 6.21 -26.96 -8.27
N LYS A 100 7.30 -27.72 -8.30
CA LYS A 100 8.66 -27.17 -8.24
C LYS A 100 8.92 -26.45 -9.58
N LEU A 101 9.33 -25.19 -9.52
CA LEU A 101 10.06 -24.53 -10.60
C LEU A 101 11.25 -23.79 -9.97
N GLN A 102 12.40 -24.44 -10.02
CA GLN A 102 13.69 -23.76 -9.93
C GLN A 102 13.97 -23.13 -11.29
N GLY A 103 14.26 -21.83 -11.32
CA GLY A 103 14.61 -21.09 -12.53
C GLY A 103 14.51 -19.59 -12.26
N ASP A 104 15.67 -18.93 -12.09
CA ASP A 104 15.87 -17.47 -11.93
C ASP A 104 14.69 -16.69 -11.31
N GLY A 105 14.55 -16.83 -9.99
CA GLY A 105 13.41 -16.31 -9.23
C GLY A 105 13.45 -14.81 -8.90
N SER A 106 14.40 -14.03 -9.42
CA SER A 106 14.63 -12.67 -8.90
C SER A 106 13.90 -11.57 -9.66
N LYS A 107 13.62 -11.76 -10.96
CA LYS A 107 12.94 -10.77 -11.81
C LYS A 107 11.45 -11.05 -11.92
N SER A 108 11.08 -12.31 -12.20
CA SER A 108 9.68 -12.75 -12.30
C SER A 108 8.94 -12.64 -10.96
N ALA A 109 9.56 -13.01 -9.84
CA ALA A 109 8.92 -12.89 -8.53
C ALA A 109 8.74 -11.42 -8.08
N ARG A 110 9.59 -10.50 -8.52
CA ARG A 110 9.42 -9.06 -8.23
C ARG A 110 8.24 -8.50 -9.02
N ASP A 111 8.11 -8.89 -10.27
CA ASP A 111 7.06 -8.44 -11.19
C ASP A 111 5.69 -9.00 -10.81
N SER A 112 5.59 -10.31 -10.55
CA SER A 112 4.37 -10.93 -10.01
C SER A 112 3.98 -10.28 -8.69
N ALA A 113 4.93 -9.97 -7.83
CA ALA A 113 4.59 -9.44 -6.53
C ALA A 113 4.23 -7.94 -6.50
N ILE A 114 4.66 -7.17 -7.50
CA ILE A 114 4.16 -5.80 -7.72
C ILE A 114 2.75 -5.85 -8.32
N ALA A 115 2.51 -6.73 -9.29
CA ALA A 115 1.18 -6.95 -9.84
C ALA A 115 0.20 -7.43 -8.75
N GLU A 116 0.61 -8.40 -7.94
CA GLU A 116 -0.17 -8.88 -6.79
C GLU A 116 -0.41 -7.77 -5.75
N TYR A 117 0.55 -6.87 -5.51
CA TYR A 117 0.34 -5.72 -4.61
C TYR A 117 -0.74 -4.78 -5.13
N TYR A 118 -0.71 -4.43 -6.42
CA TYR A 118 -1.72 -3.53 -7.00
C TYR A 118 -3.09 -4.21 -7.14
N THR A 119 -3.13 -5.49 -7.52
CA THR A 119 -4.35 -6.29 -7.52
C THR A 119 -4.93 -6.42 -6.12
N PHE A 120 -4.09 -6.66 -5.11
CA PHE A 120 -4.52 -6.74 -3.71
C PHE A 120 -4.97 -5.38 -3.14
N LYS A 121 -4.26 -4.27 -3.46
CA LYS A 121 -4.70 -2.91 -3.10
C LYS A 121 -6.07 -2.64 -3.72
N LYS A 122 -6.29 -3.01 -4.98
CA LYS A 122 -7.57 -2.88 -5.69
C LYS A 122 -8.69 -3.70 -5.03
N LEU A 123 -8.47 -4.99 -4.79
CA LEU A 123 -9.47 -5.87 -4.14
C LEU A 123 -9.83 -5.42 -2.71
N CYS A 124 -8.85 -4.93 -1.95
CA CYS A 124 -9.10 -4.42 -0.60
C CYS A 124 -9.89 -3.10 -0.60
N LEU A 125 -9.65 -2.24 -1.60
CA LEU A 125 -10.46 -1.03 -1.82
C LEU A 125 -11.88 -1.38 -2.26
N GLU A 126 -12.04 -2.32 -3.19
CA GLU A 126 -13.35 -2.78 -3.66
C GLU A 126 -14.18 -3.39 -2.52
N SER A 127 -13.57 -4.23 -1.68
CA SER A 127 -14.26 -4.80 -0.51
C SER A 127 -14.69 -3.73 0.51
N LYS A 128 -13.86 -2.70 0.77
CA LYS A 128 -14.27 -1.59 1.63
C LYS A 128 -15.43 -0.80 1.05
N LEU A 129 -15.40 -0.57 -0.26
CA LEU A 129 -16.44 0.17 -0.97
C LEU A 129 -17.77 -0.61 -0.97
N GLU A 130 -17.71 -1.92 -1.10
CA GLU A 130 -18.88 -2.80 -1.00
C GLU A 130 -19.48 -2.83 0.42
N ASN A 131 -18.65 -2.89 1.46
CA ASN A 131 -19.13 -2.81 2.84
C ASN A 131 -19.86 -1.49 3.11
N ILE A 132 -19.31 -0.37 2.64
CA ILE A 132 -19.95 0.96 2.77
C ILE A 132 -21.33 0.96 2.07
N LYS A 133 -21.43 0.37 0.88
CA LYS A 133 -22.71 0.26 0.17
C LYS A 133 -23.73 -0.57 0.94
N LEU A 134 -23.32 -1.71 1.50
CA LEU A 134 -24.19 -2.57 2.30
C LEU A 134 -24.67 -1.86 3.57
N GLU A 135 -23.78 -1.14 4.24
CA GLU A 135 -24.11 -0.37 5.44
C GLU A 135 -25.09 0.76 5.14
N ASN A 136 -24.90 1.49 4.04
CA ASN A 136 -25.86 2.49 3.56
C ASN A 136 -27.22 1.88 3.22
N LYS A 137 -27.25 0.70 2.59
CA LYS A 137 -28.50 -0.01 2.30
C LYS A 137 -29.23 -0.42 3.58
N LYS A 138 -28.49 -0.88 4.60
CA LYS A 138 -29.04 -1.24 5.91
C LYS A 138 -29.66 -0.02 6.60
N LEU A 139 -28.93 1.10 6.65
CA LEU A 139 -29.44 2.36 7.22
C LEU A 139 -30.71 2.84 6.51
N LYS A 140 -30.78 2.69 5.18
CA LYS A 140 -31.97 3.07 4.42
C LYS A 140 -33.21 2.26 4.83
N LEU A 141 -33.06 0.95 4.97
CA LEU A 141 -34.14 0.06 5.41
C LEU A 141 -34.55 0.35 6.87
N GLU A 142 -33.59 0.67 7.72
CA GLU A 142 -33.86 1.02 9.12
C GLU A 142 -34.63 2.34 9.24
N ASN A 143 -34.27 3.35 8.45
CA ASN A 143 -35.03 4.60 8.36
C ASN A 143 -36.46 4.38 7.85
N GLU A 144 -36.64 3.53 6.84
CA GLU A 144 -37.97 3.19 6.32
C GLU A 144 -38.84 2.48 7.36
N LYS A 145 -38.24 1.54 8.11
CA LYS A 145 -38.93 0.85 9.21
C LYS A 145 -39.36 1.82 10.31
N LEU A 146 -38.49 2.75 10.71
CA LEU A 146 -38.81 3.77 11.70
C LEU A 146 -39.94 4.72 11.23
N LEU A 147 -39.97 5.06 9.94
CA LEU A 147 -41.06 5.88 9.37
C LEU A 147 -42.41 5.19 9.48
N LEU A 148 -42.49 3.90 9.14
CA LEU A 148 -43.71 3.11 9.27
C LEU A 148 -44.15 2.97 10.74
N GLU A 149 -43.19 2.83 11.65
CA GLU A 149 -43.46 2.76 13.08
C GLU A 149 -44.03 4.08 13.62
N ILE A 150 -43.46 5.23 13.23
CA ILE A 150 -44.00 6.56 13.56
C ILE A 150 -45.40 6.76 12.98
N GLU A 151 -45.66 6.31 11.74
CA GLU A 151 -46.97 6.41 11.12
C GLU A 151 -48.02 5.57 11.85
N ASN A 152 -47.65 4.38 12.32
CA ASN A 152 -48.52 3.55 13.16
C ASN A 152 -48.80 4.16 14.53
N PHE A 153 -47.86 4.91 15.13
CA PHE A 153 -48.10 5.64 16.38
C PHE A 153 -48.98 6.89 16.23
N LYS A 154 -49.21 7.37 15.00
CA LYS A 154 -50.07 8.53 14.70
C LYS A 154 -51.52 8.14 14.39
N LYS A 155 -51.83 6.85 14.27
CA LYS A 155 -53.19 6.31 14.16
C LYS A 155 -53.74 5.97 15.53
#